data_AF-A0A4W6DFS6-F1
#
_entry.id   AF-A0A4W6DFS6-F1
#
_cell.length_a   1.000
_cell.length_b   1.000
_cell.length_c   1.000
_cell.angle_alpha   90.00
_cell.angle_beta   90.00
_cell.angle_gamma   90.00
#
_symmetry.space_group_name_H-M   'P 1'
#
loop_
_entity.id
_entity.type
_entity.pdbx_description
1 polymer ?
#
loop_
_entity_poly.entity_id
_entity_poly.type
_entity_poly.pdbx_seq_one_letter_code
_entity_poly.pdbx_strand_id
1 'polypeptide(L)'
;GSGYQMWQAVRASSAAPGYFQEFPLQSDIHQRGPATSTSLRAKISNLISSATDTEGVHTLLDDLLAPDVYYRFNPMLSSLVSLDESRPVALDQLQRDTQTYLERNRPKLARLCLVLGAERSAVSRTKDWMSERAWEMKQRWV
;
A
#
# COMPACT_ATOMS: atom_id res chain seq x y z
N GLY A 1 6.39 5.35 23.01
CA GLY A 1 5.34 4.53 22.37
C GLY A 1 4.13 5.40 22.14
N SER A 2 3.47 5.26 20.99
CA SER A 2 2.21 5.95 20.70
C SER A 2 1.17 5.64 21.78
N GLY A 3 0.49 6.65 22.34
CA GLY A 3 -0.49 6.50 23.44
C GLY A 3 -1.80 5.80 23.06
N TYR A 4 -1.90 5.25 21.85
CA TYR A 4 -3.11 4.63 21.31
C TYR A 4 -3.05 3.10 21.38
N GLN A 5 -4.18 2.50 21.72
CA GLN A 5 -4.35 1.04 21.74
C GLN A 5 -4.52 0.51 20.30
N MET A 6 -4.00 -0.69 20.03
CA MET A 6 -3.97 -1.28 18.69
C MET A 6 -5.37 -1.35 18.03
N TRP A 7 -6.42 -1.67 18.79
CA TRP A 7 -7.78 -1.73 18.26
C TRP A 7 -8.32 -0.36 17.82
N GLN A 8 -7.86 0.75 18.42
CA GLN A 8 -8.26 2.11 18.04
C GLN A 8 -7.70 2.45 16.65
N ALA A 9 -6.44 2.07 16.40
CA ALA A 9 -5.79 2.24 15.10
C ALA A 9 -6.46 1.39 14.01
N VAL A 10 -6.78 0.13 14.31
CA VAL A 10 -7.49 -0.77 13.37
C VAL A 10 -8.86 -0.20 13.01
N ARG A 11 -9.65 0.23 14.01
CA ARG A 11 -11.00 0.79 13.78
C ARG A 11 -10.96 2.07 12.94
N ALA A 12 -9.99 2.95 13.21
CA ALA A 12 -9.84 4.18 12.42
C ALA A 12 -9.39 3.87 10.98
N SER A 13 -8.53 2.87 10.78
CA SER A 13 -8.06 2.47 9.45
C SER A 13 -9.14 1.80 8.60
N SER A 14 -10.12 1.11 9.21
CA SER A 14 -11.18 0.39 8.50
C SER A 14 -12.48 1.19 8.34
N ALA A 15 -12.57 2.39 8.92
CA ALA A 15 -13.74 3.25 8.80
C ALA A 15 -13.81 3.89 7.41
N ALA A 16 -14.32 3.13 6.43
CA ALA A 16 -14.56 3.64 5.09
C ALA A 16 -15.58 4.79 5.10
N PRO A 17 -15.22 5.99 4.60
CA PRO A 17 -16.14 7.13 4.53
C PRO A 17 -17.42 6.76 3.79
N GLY A 18 -18.59 7.04 4.38
CA GLY A 18 -19.90 6.72 3.81
C GLY A 18 -20.46 5.33 4.15
N TYR A 19 -19.65 4.42 4.73
CA TYR A 19 -20.12 3.11 5.22
C TYR A 19 -20.15 3.02 6.75
N PHE A 20 -19.19 3.65 7.44
CA PHE A 20 -19.07 3.59 8.89
C PHE A 20 -19.09 4.99 9.51
N GLN A 21 -19.59 5.08 10.74
CA GLN A 21 -19.56 6.32 11.53
C GLN A 21 -18.11 6.66 11.89
N GLU A 22 -17.69 7.89 11.58
CA GLU A 22 -16.34 8.38 11.87
C GLU A 22 -16.02 8.21 13.36
N PHE A 23 -14.88 7.57 13.64
CA PHE A 23 -14.38 7.43 15.02
C PHE A 23 -13.48 8.63 15.31
N PRO A 24 -13.84 9.52 16.27
CA PRO A 24 -13.02 10.68 16.58
C PRO A 24 -11.78 10.23 17.36
N LEU A 25 -10.71 9.88 16.64
CA LEU A 25 -9.37 10.04 17.16
C LEU A 25 -9.13 11.55 17.21
N GLN A 26 -8.76 12.04 18.39
CA GLN A 26 -8.55 13.44 18.71
C GLN A 26 -8.00 14.24 17.52
N SER A 27 -8.73 15.31 17.21
CA SER A 27 -8.65 16.15 16.01
C SER A 27 -7.22 16.52 15.60
N ASP A 28 -6.78 16.00 14.46
CA ASP A 28 -5.77 16.63 13.63
C ASP A 28 -6.19 16.57 12.16
N ILE A 29 -7.13 17.44 11.78
CA ILE A 29 -7.31 17.82 10.38
C ILE A 29 -6.14 18.73 10.03
N HIS A 30 -5.04 18.14 9.57
CA HIS A 30 -3.95 18.91 8.97
C HIS A 30 -4.38 19.38 7.56
N GLN A 31 -5.02 20.54 7.49
CA GLN A 31 -5.06 21.33 6.25
C GLN A 31 -3.63 21.78 5.93
N ARG A 32 -3.00 21.23 4.89
CA ARG A 32 -1.72 21.74 4.38
C ARG A 32 -1.97 22.63 3.17
N GLY A 33 -1.56 23.89 3.29
CA GLY A 33 -1.68 24.94 2.30
C GLY A 33 -0.88 24.75 1.00
N PRO A 34 -0.93 25.73 0.09
CA PRO A 34 -0.40 25.62 -1.25
C PRO A 34 1.12 25.74 -1.22
N ALA A 35 1.83 24.76 -1.78
CA ALA A 35 3.26 24.88 -2.05
C ALA A 35 3.56 24.41 -3.47
N THR A 36 4.12 25.35 -4.22
CA THR A 36 4.54 25.36 -5.61
C THR A 36 5.58 24.27 -5.93
N SER A 37 5.14 23.21 -6.60
CA SER A 37 5.95 22.34 -7.47
C SER A 37 5.01 21.49 -8.31
N THR A 38 4.47 22.10 -9.37
CA THR A 38 3.26 21.66 -10.09
C THR A 38 3.48 20.50 -11.06
N SER A 39 4.67 19.92 -11.17
CA SER A 39 4.93 18.78 -12.07
C SER A 39 4.95 17.43 -11.35
N LEU A 40 5.82 17.24 -10.35
CA LEU A 40 5.88 15.98 -9.59
C LEU A 40 4.69 15.82 -8.64
N ARG A 41 4.27 16.88 -7.96
CA ARG A 41 3.07 16.81 -7.12
C ARG A 41 1.80 16.62 -7.94
N ALA A 42 1.69 17.20 -9.13
CA ALA A 42 0.53 16.95 -10.00
C ALA A 42 0.55 15.52 -10.58
N LYS A 43 1.72 14.97 -10.92
CA LYS A 43 1.86 13.57 -11.33
C LYS A 43 1.56 12.58 -10.19
N ILE A 44 2.00 12.89 -8.97
CA ILE A 44 1.69 12.10 -7.76
C ILE A 44 0.22 12.25 -7.37
N SER A 45 -0.34 13.47 -7.48
CA SER A 45 -1.76 13.71 -7.22
C SER A 45 -2.66 13.02 -8.25
N ASN A 46 -2.25 13.00 -9.53
CA ASN A 46 -2.94 12.25 -10.58
C ASN A 46 -2.79 10.72 -10.39
N LEU A 47 -1.69 10.25 -9.82
CA LEU A 47 -1.50 8.86 -9.36
C LEU A 47 -2.44 8.51 -8.20
N ILE A 48 -2.62 9.43 -7.25
CA ILE A 48 -3.52 9.27 -6.10
C ILE A 48 -5.00 9.32 -6.55
N SER A 49 -5.35 10.18 -7.50
CA SER A 49 -6.70 10.25 -8.06
C SER A 49 -6.98 9.18 -9.13
N SER A 50 -5.94 8.53 -9.67
CA SER A 50 -6.03 7.28 -10.44
C SER A 50 -6.28 6.06 -9.56
N ALA A 51 -6.52 6.22 -8.25
CA ALA A 51 -6.90 5.12 -7.34
C ALA A 51 -8.17 4.35 -7.78
N THR A 52 -8.89 4.85 -8.79
CA THR A 52 -10.00 4.16 -9.46
C THR A 52 -9.61 3.50 -10.80
N ASP A 53 -8.50 3.88 -11.43
CA ASP A 53 -7.98 3.25 -12.65
C ASP A 53 -6.71 2.45 -12.34
N THR A 54 -6.90 1.14 -12.32
CA THR A 54 -5.94 0.19 -11.78
C THR A 54 -4.77 -0.04 -12.74
N GLU A 55 -4.96 0.04 -14.04
CA GLU A 55 -3.96 -0.41 -15.01
C GLU A 55 -2.97 0.68 -15.42
N GLY A 56 -3.38 1.95 -15.54
CA GLY A 56 -2.48 3.06 -15.91
C GLY A 56 -1.36 3.32 -14.90
N VAL A 57 -1.66 3.20 -13.60
CA VAL A 57 -0.65 3.31 -12.52
C VAL A 57 0.33 2.14 -12.54
N HIS A 58 -0.14 0.94 -12.87
CA HIS A 58 0.71 -0.24 -12.91
C HIS A 58 1.85 -0.05 -13.91
N THR A 59 1.50 0.30 -15.14
CA THR A 59 2.45 0.43 -16.25
C THR A 59 3.49 1.49 -15.95
N LEU A 60 3.06 2.65 -15.44
CA LEU A 60 3.98 3.72 -15.06
C LEU A 60 4.95 3.31 -13.94
N LEU A 61 4.49 2.58 -12.93
CA LEU A 61 5.36 2.11 -11.86
C LEU A 61 6.30 1.00 -12.34
N ASP A 62 5.85 0.13 -13.25
CA ASP A 62 6.69 -0.92 -13.86
C ASP A 62 7.79 -0.30 -14.74
N ASP A 63 7.47 0.75 -15.49
CA ASP A 63 8.42 1.47 -16.35
C ASP A 63 9.44 2.31 -15.55
N LEU A 64 9.01 2.90 -14.43
CA LEU A 64 9.82 3.86 -13.67
C LEU A 64 10.69 3.20 -12.60
N LEU A 65 10.29 2.05 -12.08
CA LEU A 65 11.00 1.39 -10.98
C LEU A 65 11.97 0.33 -11.50
N ALA A 66 13.03 0.11 -10.73
CA ALA A 66 13.97 -0.97 -11.04
C ALA A 66 13.26 -2.34 -10.97
N PRO A 67 13.75 -3.36 -11.71
CA PRO A 67 13.21 -4.71 -11.63
C PRO A 67 13.18 -5.21 -10.17
N ASP A 68 12.18 -6.04 -9.86
CA ASP A 68 12.00 -6.67 -8.55
C ASP A 68 11.72 -5.69 -7.38
N VAL A 69 11.37 -4.43 -7.66
CA VAL A 69 10.95 -3.44 -6.64
C VAL A 69 9.44 -3.37 -6.47
N TYR A 70 8.68 -3.54 -7.55
CA TYR A 70 7.23 -3.40 -7.55
C TYR A 70 6.54 -4.67 -8.03
N TYR A 71 5.66 -5.21 -7.20
CA TYR A 71 4.83 -6.37 -7.54
C TYR A 71 3.36 -6.03 -7.29
N ARG A 72 2.58 -6.03 -8.38
CA ARG A 72 1.13 -5.86 -8.34
C ARG A 72 0.42 -7.20 -8.26
N PHE A 73 -0.39 -7.40 -7.21
CA PHE A 73 -1.33 -8.52 -7.09
C PHE A 73 -2.74 -7.97 -6.99
N ASN A 74 -3.52 -8.18 -8.05
CA ASN A 74 -4.90 -7.73 -8.15
C ASN A 74 -5.68 -8.79 -8.93
N PRO A 75 -6.33 -9.75 -8.24
CA PRO A 75 -7.12 -10.78 -8.90
C PRO A 75 -8.27 -10.19 -9.71
N MET A 76 -8.48 -10.74 -10.91
CA MET A 76 -9.69 -10.44 -11.67
C MET A 76 -10.84 -11.22 -11.05
N LEU A 77 -11.83 -10.50 -10.51
CA LEU A 77 -12.99 -11.08 -9.87
C LEU A 77 -14.03 -11.48 -10.93
N SER A 78 -14.69 -12.62 -10.71
CA SER A 78 -15.76 -13.13 -11.58
C SER A 78 -17.07 -12.38 -11.43
N SER A 79 -17.25 -11.66 -10.32
CA SER A 79 -18.44 -10.86 -10.04
C SER A 79 -18.07 -9.54 -9.35
N LEU A 80 -18.95 -8.55 -9.49
CA LEU A 80 -18.86 -7.31 -8.73
C LEU A 80 -19.38 -7.56 -7.32
N VAL A 81 -18.51 -7.41 -6.33
CA VAL A 81 -18.86 -7.62 -4.91
C VAL A 81 -18.85 -6.27 -4.19
N SER A 82 -19.92 -6.00 -3.44
CA SER A 82 -20.03 -4.78 -2.63
C SER A 82 -19.10 -4.83 -1.42
N LEU A 83 -18.71 -3.67 -0.90
CA LEU A 83 -17.79 -3.56 0.24
C LEU A 83 -18.39 -4.14 1.53
N ASP A 84 -19.71 -4.07 1.68
CA ASP A 84 -20.48 -4.58 2.83
C ASP A 84 -20.95 -6.04 2.66
N GLU A 85 -20.53 -6.71 1.58
CA GLU A 85 -20.85 -8.12 1.37
C GLU A 85 -20.22 -9.01 2.45
N SER A 86 -21.06 -9.83 3.07
CA SER A 86 -20.68 -10.72 4.18
C SER A 86 -21.21 -12.14 4.01
N ARG A 87 -21.95 -12.42 2.92
CA ARG A 87 -22.50 -13.75 2.66
C ARG A 87 -21.37 -14.73 2.38
N PRO A 88 -21.36 -15.91 3.02
CA PRO A 88 -20.29 -16.89 2.89
C PRO A 88 -20.08 -17.32 1.43
N VAL A 89 -21.16 -17.47 0.67
CA VAL A 89 -21.10 -17.85 -0.75
C VAL A 89 -20.31 -16.85 -1.59
N ALA A 90 -20.49 -15.55 -1.35
CA ALA A 90 -19.77 -14.50 -2.07
C ALA A 90 -18.28 -14.50 -1.68
N LEU A 91 -17.98 -14.66 -0.38
CA LEU A 91 -16.61 -14.78 0.12
C LEU A 91 -15.89 -16.02 -0.42
N ASP A 92 -16.58 -17.16 -0.51
CA ASP A 92 -16.05 -18.39 -1.09
C ASP A 92 -15.75 -18.24 -2.59
N GLN A 93 -16.55 -17.46 -3.31
CA GLN A 93 -16.26 -17.12 -4.71
C GLN A 93 -15.02 -16.25 -4.82
N LEU A 94 -14.89 -15.21 -4.00
CA LEU A 94 -13.70 -14.35 -3.96
C LEU A 94 -12.42 -15.14 -3.67
N GLN A 95 -12.48 -16.10 -2.74
CA GLN A 95 -11.35 -16.98 -2.44
C GLN A 95 -10.98 -17.85 -3.64
N ARG A 96 -11.95 -18.46 -4.33
CA ARG A 96 -11.71 -19.30 -5.52
C ARG A 96 -11.11 -18.50 -6.68
N ASP A 97 -11.60 -17.30 -6.93
CA ASP A 97 -11.07 -16.40 -7.97
C ASP A 97 -9.61 -16.02 -7.64
N THR A 98 -9.35 -15.71 -6.37
CA THR A 98 -8.01 -15.40 -5.88
C THR A 98 -7.06 -16.60 -6.02
N GLN A 99 -7.48 -17.81 -5.65
CA GLN A 99 -6.68 -19.02 -5.82
C GLN A 99 -6.31 -19.25 -7.28
N THR A 100 -7.29 -19.16 -8.18
CA THR A 100 -7.07 -19.29 -9.63
C THR A 100 -6.07 -18.25 -10.15
N TYR A 101 -6.19 -17.00 -9.67
CA TYR A 101 -5.24 -15.94 -10.00
C TYR A 101 -3.82 -16.25 -9.51
N LEU A 102 -3.66 -16.71 -8.26
CA LEU A 102 -2.36 -17.04 -7.70
C LEU A 102 -1.69 -18.19 -8.44
N GLU A 103 -2.45 -19.21 -8.83
CA GLU A 103 -1.95 -20.34 -9.63
C GLU A 103 -1.40 -19.87 -10.97
N ARG A 104 -2.14 -19.02 -11.68
CA ARG A 104 -1.69 -18.40 -12.95
C ARG A 104 -0.46 -17.53 -12.78
N ASN A 105 -0.33 -16.85 -11.64
CA ASN A 105 0.77 -15.93 -11.33
C ASN A 105 1.87 -16.58 -10.48
N ARG A 106 1.92 -17.92 -10.40
CA ARG A 106 2.90 -18.67 -9.60
C ARG A 106 4.36 -18.24 -9.86
N PRO A 107 4.81 -17.97 -11.09
CA PRO A 107 6.19 -17.49 -11.32
C PRO A 107 6.49 -16.13 -10.66
N LYS A 108 5.52 -15.20 -10.70
CA LYS A 108 5.63 -13.87 -10.07
C LYS A 108 5.71 -13.99 -8.55
N LEU A 109 4.89 -14.86 -7.96
CA LEU A 109 4.93 -15.17 -6.53
C LEU A 109 6.26 -15.81 -6.13
N ALA A 110 6.74 -16.80 -6.88
CA ALA A 110 8.01 -17.45 -6.61
C ALA A 110 9.16 -16.44 -6.60
N ARG A 111 9.19 -15.51 -7.57
CA ARG A 111 10.18 -14.45 -7.64
C ARG A 111 10.07 -13.47 -6.47
N LEU A 112 8.87 -13.06 -6.08
CA LEU A 112 8.67 -12.26 -4.86
C LEU A 112 9.21 -12.98 -3.62
N CYS A 113 8.89 -14.27 -3.45
CA CYS A 113 9.37 -15.06 -2.31
C CYS A 113 10.90 -15.16 -2.29
N LEU A 114 11.55 -15.26 -3.46
CA LEU A 114 13.02 -15.24 -3.54
C LEU A 114 13.59 -13.89 -3.10
N VAL A 115 12.99 -12.79 -3.53
CA VAL A 115 13.46 -11.44 -3.18
C VAL A 115 13.23 -11.12 -1.70
N LEU A 116 12.04 -11.45 -1.16
CA LEU A 116 11.72 -11.23 0.25
C LEU A 116 12.42 -12.23 1.19
N GLY A 117 12.69 -13.44 0.70
CA GLY A 117 13.38 -14.50 1.44
C GLY A 117 14.91 -14.42 1.36
N ALA A 118 15.45 -13.54 0.51
CA ALA A 118 16.89 -13.31 0.46
C ALA A 118 17.37 -12.76 1.81
N GLU A 119 18.32 -13.48 2.44
CA GLU A 119 18.89 -13.01 3.69
C GLU A 119 19.55 -11.65 3.50
N ARG A 120 19.21 -10.70 4.38
CA ARG A 120 19.86 -9.38 4.38
C ARG A 120 21.35 -9.58 4.67
N SER A 121 22.18 -9.33 3.66
CA SER A 121 23.63 -9.35 3.80
C SER A 121 24.09 -8.39 4.89
N ALA A 122 25.20 -8.70 5.55
CA ALA A 122 25.80 -7.83 6.57
C ALA A 122 26.00 -6.39 6.04
N VAL A 123 26.36 -6.27 4.76
CA VAL A 123 26.54 -4.98 4.07
C VAL A 123 25.23 -4.20 3.95
N SER A 124 24.10 -4.87 3.64
CA SER A 124 22.80 -4.22 3.60
C SER A 124 22.41 -3.68 4.98
N ARG A 125 22.67 -4.45 6.04
CA ARG A 125 22.37 -4.01 7.42
C ARG A 125 23.19 -2.80 7.83
N THR A 126 24.48 -2.76 7.50
CA THR A 126 25.34 -1.61 7.80
C THR A 126 24.93 -0.38 6.99
N LYS A 127 24.56 -0.57 5.71
CA LYS A 127 24.02 0.52 4.88
C LYS A 127 22.74 1.08 5.47
N ASP A 128 21.78 0.22 5.82
CA ASP A 128 20.51 0.60 6.43
C ASP A 128 20.75 1.39 7.72
N TRP A 129 21.63 0.89 8.60
CA TRP A 129 22.02 1.56 9.85
C TRP A 129 22.62 2.95 9.62
N MET A 130 23.50 3.10 8.62
CA MET A 130 24.06 4.41 8.29
C MET A 130 23.01 5.37 7.73
N SER A 131 22.09 4.89 6.89
CA SER A 131 20.97 5.71 6.40
C SER A 131 19.99 6.11 7.50
N GLU A 132 19.70 5.23 8.46
CA GLU A 132 18.92 5.56 9.65
C GLU A 132 19.63 6.64 10.48
N ARG A 133 20.94 6.51 10.74
CA ARG A 133 21.72 7.53 11.44
C ARG A 133 21.74 8.87 10.74
N ALA A 134 21.89 8.86 9.41
CA ALA A 134 21.87 10.07 8.60
C ALA A 134 20.49 10.73 8.64
N TRP A 135 19.42 9.93 8.62
CA TRP A 135 18.05 10.42 8.76
C TRP A 135 17.78 11.00 10.16
N GLU A 136 18.19 10.31 11.23
CA GLU A 136 18.11 10.80 12.62
C GLU A 136 18.87 12.13 12.79
N MET A 137 20.09 12.22 12.25
CA MET A 137 20.87 13.43 12.26
C MET A 137 20.11 14.55 11.54
N LYS A 138 19.60 14.30 10.34
CA LYS A 138 18.85 15.30 9.56
C LYS A 138 17.57 15.78 10.25
N GLN A 139 16.87 14.91 10.98
CA GLN A 139 15.70 15.27 11.78
C GLN A 139 16.05 16.08 13.03
N ARG A 140 17.28 15.97 13.55
CA ARG A 140 17.75 16.71 14.73
C ARG A 140 18.25 18.13 14.41
N TRP A 141 18.47 18.43 13.13
CA TRP A 141 18.86 19.75 12.61
C TRP A 141 17.71 20.50 11.92
N VAL A 142 16.47 20.04 12.10
CA VAL A 142 15.21 20.72 11.75
C VAL A 142 14.43 20.94 13.03
#